data_AF-A0AAN6YC38-F1
#
_entry.id   AF-A0AAN6YC38-F1
#
_cell.length_a   1.000
_cell.length_b   1.000
_cell.length_c   1.000
_cell.angle_alpha   90.00
_cell.angle_beta   90.00
_cell.angle_gamma   90.00
#
_symmetry.space_group_name_H-M   'P 1'
#
loop_
_entity.id
_entity.type
_entity.pdbx_description
1 polymer ?
#
loop_
_entity_poly.entity_id
_entity_poly.type
_entity_poly.pdbx_seq_one_letter_code
_entity_poly.pdbx_strand_id
1 'polypeptide(L)'
;KPEVWATLRGGLCEGLSYFRAYKGSLHSRDRTAIGFLIDKEASARDVFGPQVIISSVGGGRVLDAETNRRVRCEDAPDDAANIKAIRLAYECRALIAVPPHPYAVLDWFHITDLWAEMHVTREGHKPVRVWRMRFEKADLSKPSWWAPPAGEEPSSTAAYSYQASTQRCKKCGVESKEIFKAGLWTCLNHTCASFFKFPPRRRVQVNKLEYTDAFLNERTPFVGPLPPLRPELPSFDGLHGTEKLLRHGFVCPQCGNCNRRVFWNRFSCENCTCKLESVMLPYPWEDLAKEETIFEQLIARRRKKKPDIRTGAAARKGKGDEPFSTILNRDSITITQTLYFGSYKVRQYFLPDPEGNIIGSFALFISKPDINAAPNGPNELFRQLELSDIGLKRNAAALPGNKLEGLCRHFQQNFGAKYKFGVSVQSKGFDQAPDAILQVLQRLVWAAKKAVEATTTHLAEYDLGPDGPPPTSNAFNELLALGYMEDDRINYHDDGESELGPTVAALSLGSPSTMRFRPKLRAWSGSSNSLPKKANGKAFLDVLEVPMKHGDMMVMHGAAIHRFYEHAVEPMGRRRFALTCRYIDPDKMTDQADRDDAAIKGAIPEHAKKFVYYG
;
A
#
# COMPACT_ATOMS: atom_id res chain seq x y z
N LYS A 1 -29.07 9.24 12.50
CA LYS A 1 -27.77 9.57 11.85
C LYS A 1 -26.78 8.43 12.11
N PRO A 2 -25.87 8.09 11.16
CA PRO A 2 -24.89 7.04 11.37
C PRO A 2 -23.89 7.39 12.49
N GLU A 3 -23.53 6.41 13.30
CA GLU A 3 -22.51 6.55 14.36
C GLU A 3 -21.09 6.62 13.77
N VAL A 4 -20.88 5.90 12.67
CA VAL A 4 -19.62 5.74 11.95
C VAL A 4 -19.91 5.83 10.45
N TRP A 5 -19.20 6.70 9.75
CA TRP A 5 -19.35 6.89 8.30
C TRP A 5 -18.06 7.41 7.68
N ALA A 6 -17.95 7.49 6.35
CA ALA A 6 -16.79 8.09 5.69
C ALA A 6 -17.21 8.89 4.45
N THR A 7 -16.43 9.92 4.09
CA THR A 7 -16.57 10.61 2.80
C THR A 7 -15.90 9.83 1.65
N LEU A 8 -14.80 9.14 1.97
CA LEU A 8 -13.96 8.43 1.01
C LEU A 8 -13.74 6.99 1.47
N ARG A 9 -13.60 6.08 0.51
CA ARG A 9 -13.36 4.66 0.81
C ARG A 9 -12.07 4.43 1.60
N GLY A 10 -11.05 5.23 1.33
CA GLY A 10 -9.80 5.20 2.08
C GLY A 10 -10.01 5.51 3.57
N GLY A 11 -10.97 6.37 3.91
CA GLY A 11 -11.36 6.66 5.30
C GLY A 11 -11.85 5.42 6.03
N LEU A 12 -12.77 4.65 5.44
CA LEU A 12 -13.19 3.35 5.99
C LEU A 12 -11.99 2.42 6.18
N CYS A 13 -11.17 2.26 5.14
CA CYS A 13 -10.10 1.27 5.11
C CYS A 13 -8.95 1.56 6.10
N GLU A 14 -8.75 2.83 6.42
CA GLU A 14 -7.74 3.25 7.39
C GLU A 14 -8.31 3.39 8.80
N GLY A 15 -9.55 3.87 8.95
CA GLY A 15 -10.16 4.15 10.24
C GLY A 15 -10.80 2.94 10.92
N LEU A 16 -11.13 1.87 10.19
CA LEU A 16 -11.85 0.72 10.72
C LEU A 16 -11.01 -0.56 10.70
N SER A 17 -10.97 -1.25 11.83
CA SER A 17 -10.30 -2.55 11.94
C SER A 17 -11.04 -3.67 11.21
N TYR A 18 -12.36 -3.52 11.05
CA TYR A 18 -13.26 -4.50 10.47
C TYR A 18 -13.58 -4.27 8.98
N PHE A 19 -13.00 -3.24 8.36
CA PHE A 19 -13.14 -3.05 6.91
C PHE A 19 -11.87 -2.44 6.31
N ARG A 20 -11.09 -3.20 5.52
CA ARG A 20 -9.86 -2.72 4.86
C ARG A 20 -9.77 -3.10 3.38
N ALA A 21 -10.92 -3.27 2.73
CA ALA A 21 -10.97 -3.62 1.32
C ALA A 21 -11.06 -2.36 0.46
N TYR A 22 -9.92 -1.85 -0.03
CA TYR A 22 -9.84 -0.63 -0.85
C TYR A 22 -10.46 -0.77 -2.25
N LYS A 23 -10.57 -1.99 -2.77
CA LYS A 23 -11.10 -2.28 -4.11
C LYS A 23 -12.25 -3.29 -4.13
N GLY A 24 -12.25 -4.32 -3.27
CA GLY A 24 -13.29 -5.35 -3.22
C GLY A 24 -14.37 -5.12 -2.15
N SER A 25 -15.57 -5.68 -2.31
CA SER A 25 -16.66 -5.50 -1.33
C SER A 25 -16.43 -6.20 0.01
N LEU A 26 -15.68 -7.30 0.02
CA LEU A 26 -15.48 -8.14 1.20
C LEU A 26 -14.13 -7.86 1.88
N HIS A 27 -14.15 -7.64 3.19
CA HIS A 27 -12.98 -7.70 4.05
C HIS A 27 -13.04 -8.95 4.93
N SER A 28 -11.94 -9.69 4.96
CA SER A 28 -11.78 -10.89 5.80
C SER A 28 -10.49 -10.82 6.62
N ARG A 29 -10.52 -11.45 7.80
CA ARG A 29 -9.38 -11.65 8.70
C ARG A 29 -9.38 -13.11 9.12
N ASP A 30 -8.21 -13.75 9.10
CA ASP A 30 -8.04 -15.19 9.38
C ASP A 30 -8.96 -16.10 8.56
N ARG A 31 -9.22 -15.68 7.31
CA ARG A 31 -10.16 -16.31 6.37
C ARG A 31 -11.64 -16.22 6.78
N THR A 32 -12.02 -15.44 7.79
CA THR A 32 -13.43 -15.18 8.13
C THR A 32 -13.84 -13.80 7.63
N ALA A 33 -15.01 -13.69 6.99
CA ALA A 33 -15.59 -12.40 6.63
C ALA A 33 -15.94 -11.58 7.88
N ILE A 34 -15.52 -10.31 7.92
CA ILE A 34 -15.80 -9.38 9.03
C ILE A 34 -16.34 -8.01 8.61
N GLY A 35 -16.30 -7.70 7.31
CA GLY A 35 -16.89 -6.48 6.76
C GLY A 35 -17.36 -6.67 5.32
N PHE A 36 -18.52 -6.12 4.99
CA PHE A 36 -19.16 -6.29 3.67
C PHE A 36 -19.75 -4.98 3.14
N LEU A 37 -19.07 -4.36 2.18
CA LEU A 37 -19.49 -3.13 1.53
C LEU A 37 -20.51 -3.42 0.43
N ILE A 38 -21.64 -2.73 0.52
CA ILE A 38 -22.68 -2.74 -0.49
C ILE A 38 -22.57 -1.42 -1.28
N ASP A 39 -21.95 -1.47 -2.46
CA ASP A 39 -21.82 -0.31 -3.36
C ASP A 39 -22.91 -0.36 -4.46
N LYS A 40 -22.85 0.53 -5.46
CA LYS A 40 -23.83 0.78 -6.54
C LYS A 40 -24.31 -0.42 -7.39
N GLU A 41 -23.83 -1.63 -7.14
CA GLU A 41 -24.05 -2.82 -7.97
C GLU A 41 -25.04 -3.79 -7.31
N ALA A 42 -26.24 -3.30 -6.99
CA ALA A 42 -27.32 -4.11 -6.45
C ALA A 42 -28.03 -4.89 -7.57
N SER A 43 -28.41 -6.15 -7.28
CA SER A 43 -29.24 -6.92 -8.19
C SER A 43 -30.73 -6.73 -7.89
N ALA A 44 -31.60 -7.08 -8.85
CA ALA A 44 -33.07 -6.98 -8.67
C ALA A 44 -33.63 -7.78 -7.48
N ARG A 45 -32.87 -8.77 -6.96
CA ARG A 45 -33.24 -9.55 -5.78
C ARG A 45 -32.43 -9.18 -4.52
N ASP A 46 -31.67 -8.09 -4.54
CA ASP A 46 -31.08 -7.59 -3.31
C ASP A 46 -32.18 -6.98 -2.44
N VAL A 47 -32.13 -7.21 -1.13
CA VAL A 47 -33.09 -6.68 -0.16
C VAL A 47 -32.34 -5.82 0.84
N PHE A 48 -32.83 -4.62 1.10
CA PHE A 48 -32.23 -3.68 2.05
C PHE A 48 -33.28 -3.24 3.08
N GLY A 49 -33.49 -4.09 4.09
CA GLY A 49 -34.38 -3.81 5.19
C GLY A 49 -33.66 -3.21 6.42
N PRO A 50 -34.42 -2.79 7.45
CA PRO A 50 -33.85 -2.28 8.69
C PRO A 50 -33.14 -3.36 9.51
N GLN A 51 -33.60 -4.61 9.45
CA GLN A 51 -33.07 -5.72 10.25
C GLN A 51 -32.50 -6.86 9.40
N VAL A 52 -32.94 -6.98 8.14
CA VAL A 52 -32.52 -8.03 7.21
C VAL A 52 -32.00 -7.42 5.92
N ILE A 53 -30.85 -7.92 5.45
CA ILE A 53 -30.26 -7.54 4.17
C ILE A 53 -29.98 -8.82 3.38
N ILE A 54 -30.35 -8.83 2.11
CA ILE A 54 -29.98 -9.91 1.18
C ILE A 54 -29.11 -9.32 0.09
N SER A 55 -27.92 -9.89 -0.10
CA SER A 55 -27.01 -9.45 -1.17
C SER A 55 -26.24 -10.61 -1.76
N SER A 56 -25.60 -10.37 -2.92
CA SER A 56 -24.80 -11.36 -3.62
C SER A 56 -23.33 -11.29 -3.25
N VAL A 57 -22.67 -12.44 -3.22
CA VAL A 57 -21.22 -12.50 -3.11
C VAL A 57 -20.58 -12.11 -4.45
N GLY A 58 -19.53 -11.30 -4.40
CA GLY A 58 -18.75 -10.95 -5.60
C GLY A 58 -18.12 -12.18 -6.29
N GLY A 59 -17.74 -12.03 -7.57
CA GLY A 59 -17.13 -13.11 -8.35
C GLY A 59 -17.79 -13.30 -9.72
N GLY A 60 -17.18 -14.13 -10.58
CA GLY A 60 -17.72 -14.45 -11.91
C GLY A 60 -17.83 -13.26 -12.86
N ARG A 61 -17.01 -12.22 -12.65
CA ARG A 61 -17.03 -10.98 -13.44
C ARG A 61 -15.89 -10.95 -14.46
N VAL A 62 -16.24 -10.70 -15.72
CA VAL A 62 -15.33 -10.58 -16.87
C VAL A 62 -15.38 -9.15 -17.40
N LEU A 63 -14.30 -8.67 -18.01
CA LEU A 63 -14.28 -7.37 -18.66
C LEU A 63 -15.13 -7.41 -19.94
N ASP A 64 -16.18 -6.61 -19.98
CA ASP A 64 -17.02 -6.41 -21.15
C ASP A 64 -16.30 -5.47 -22.12
N ALA A 65 -16.08 -5.93 -23.36
CA ALA A 65 -15.23 -5.24 -24.34
C ALA A 65 -15.84 -3.93 -24.85
N GLU A 66 -17.18 -3.80 -24.85
CA GLU A 66 -17.89 -2.61 -25.35
C GLU A 66 -17.93 -1.51 -24.28
N THR A 67 -18.27 -1.89 -23.05
CA THR A 67 -18.46 -0.94 -21.94
C THR A 67 -17.20 -0.70 -21.13
N ASN A 68 -16.16 -1.52 -21.32
CA ASN A 68 -14.95 -1.58 -20.51
C ASN A 68 -15.24 -1.73 -18.99
N ARG A 69 -16.39 -2.35 -18.65
CA ARG A 69 -16.84 -2.59 -17.28
C ARG A 69 -16.78 -4.07 -16.95
N ARG A 70 -16.58 -4.41 -15.68
CA ARG A 70 -16.62 -5.80 -15.23
C ARG A 70 -18.06 -6.25 -15.00
N VAL A 71 -18.59 -7.04 -15.91
CA VAL A 71 -19.95 -7.59 -15.87
C VAL A 71 -19.90 -9.04 -15.40
N ARG A 72 -20.89 -9.46 -14.62
CA ARG A 72 -21.00 -10.86 -14.19
C ARG A 72 -21.45 -11.71 -15.38
N CYS A 73 -20.62 -12.64 -15.81
CA CYS A 73 -20.86 -13.50 -16.98
C CYS A 73 -20.53 -14.98 -16.74
N GLU A 74 -19.93 -15.30 -15.59
CA GLU A 74 -19.50 -16.64 -15.24
C GLU A 74 -19.99 -17.03 -13.83
N ASP A 75 -20.03 -18.34 -13.58
CA ASP A 75 -20.25 -18.87 -12.25
C ASP A 75 -19.04 -18.55 -11.36
N ALA A 76 -19.29 -18.07 -10.13
CA ALA A 76 -18.19 -17.91 -9.17
C ALA A 76 -17.68 -19.29 -8.72
N PRO A 77 -16.36 -19.55 -8.75
CA PRO A 77 -15.80 -20.80 -8.22
C PRO A 77 -16.14 -21.00 -6.74
N ASP A 78 -16.53 -22.21 -6.36
CA ASP A 78 -16.94 -22.51 -4.98
C ASP A 78 -15.77 -22.43 -3.98
N ASP A 79 -14.56 -22.56 -4.49
CA ASP A 79 -13.32 -22.51 -3.73
C ASP A 79 -12.65 -21.12 -3.74
N ALA A 80 -13.31 -20.12 -4.33
CA ALA A 80 -12.84 -18.74 -4.35
C ALA A 80 -12.69 -18.21 -2.91
N ALA A 81 -11.63 -17.43 -2.66
CA ALA A 81 -11.25 -16.98 -1.33
C ALA A 81 -12.36 -16.22 -0.59
N ASN A 82 -13.15 -15.42 -1.32
CA ASN A 82 -14.28 -14.68 -0.77
C ASN A 82 -15.47 -15.60 -0.42
N ILE A 83 -15.71 -16.65 -1.20
CA ILE A 83 -16.75 -17.66 -0.92
C ILE A 83 -16.39 -18.45 0.33
N LYS A 84 -15.13 -18.92 0.43
CA LYS A 84 -14.61 -19.59 1.63
C LYS A 84 -14.76 -18.72 2.88
N ALA A 85 -14.48 -17.42 2.76
CA ALA A 85 -14.56 -16.52 3.91
C ALA A 85 -15.96 -16.23 4.40
N ILE A 86 -16.91 -16.12 3.47
CA ILE A 86 -18.33 -15.96 3.78
C ILE A 86 -18.91 -17.25 4.36
N ARG A 87 -18.52 -18.41 3.82
CA ARG A 87 -18.94 -19.71 4.35
C ARG A 87 -18.50 -19.90 5.79
N LEU A 88 -17.25 -19.59 6.11
CA LEU A 88 -16.75 -19.67 7.48
C LEU A 88 -17.46 -18.69 8.41
N ALA A 89 -17.73 -17.46 7.95
CA ALA A 89 -18.50 -16.50 8.74
C ALA A 89 -19.95 -16.94 8.99
N TYR A 90 -20.58 -17.61 8.02
CA TYR A 90 -21.89 -18.23 8.17
C TYR A 90 -21.85 -19.38 9.20
N GLU A 91 -20.92 -20.32 9.04
CA GLU A 91 -20.77 -21.49 9.93
C GLU A 91 -20.47 -21.08 11.38
N CYS A 92 -19.65 -20.05 11.58
CA CYS A 92 -19.30 -19.54 12.91
C CYS A 92 -20.24 -18.46 13.43
N ARG A 93 -21.27 -18.06 12.67
CA ARG A 93 -22.12 -16.88 12.95
C ARG A 93 -21.28 -15.63 13.28
N ALA A 94 -20.20 -15.41 12.54
CA ALA A 94 -19.31 -14.27 12.79
C ALA A 94 -20.01 -12.93 12.52
N LEU A 95 -19.65 -11.91 13.29
CA LEU A 95 -20.13 -10.54 13.07
C LEU A 95 -19.48 -9.92 11.83
N ILE A 96 -20.31 -9.27 11.02
CA ILE A 96 -19.95 -8.56 9.80
C ILE A 96 -20.53 -7.16 9.86
N ALA A 97 -19.66 -6.14 9.79
CA ALA A 97 -20.11 -4.76 9.65
C ALA A 97 -20.49 -4.48 8.20
N VAL A 98 -21.65 -3.83 7.99
CA VAL A 98 -22.18 -3.53 6.66
C VAL A 98 -22.19 -2.03 6.39
N PRO A 99 -21.23 -1.49 5.61
CA PRO A 99 -21.33 -0.13 5.07
C PRO A 99 -21.98 -0.11 3.68
N PRO A 100 -23.18 0.44 3.49
CA PRO A 100 -23.72 0.81 2.18
C PRO A 100 -23.07 2.07 1.61
N HIS A 101 -23.27 2.29 0.31
CA HIS A 101 -22.90 3.53 -0.37
C HIS A 101 -23.63 4.75 0.24
N PRO A 102 -22.96 5.90 0.47
CA PRO A 102 -21.56 6.20 0.19
C PRO A 102 -20.68 6.11 1.44
N TYR A 103 -20.71 4.97 2.17
CA TYR A 103 -19.85 4.61 3.31
C TYR A 103 -20.37 4.96 4.71
N ALA A 104 -21.69 4.90 4.95
CA ALA A 104 -22.25 4.95 6.31
C ALA A 104 -22.36 3.52 6.87
N VAL A 105 -21.77 3.22 8.02
CA VAL A 105 -21.85 1.86 8.60
C VAL A 105 -23.25 1.68 9.20
N LEU A 106 -23.96 0.63 8.79
CA LEU A 106 -25.29 0.31 9.30
C LEU A 106 -25.20 -0.16 10.76
N ASP A 107 -24.72 -1.38 10.96
CA ASP A 107 -24.54 -2.02 12.26
C ASP A 107 -23.73 -3.33 12.08
N TRP A 108 -23.65 -4.13 13.15
CA TRP A 108 -23.21 -5.51 13.12
C TRP A 108 -24.33 -6.46 12.66
N PHE A 109 -23.97 -7.36 11.74
CA PHE A 109 -24.85 -8.41 11.23
C PHE A 109 -24.18 -9.77 11.37
N HIS A 110 -24.95 -10.85 11.32
CA HIS A 110 -24.44 -12.19 11.07
C HIS A 110 -25.19 -12.80 9.89
N ILE A 111 -24.60 -13.82 9.26
CA ILE A 111 -25.22 -14.52 8.14
C ILE A 111 -26.14 -15.60 8.70
N THR A 112 -27.42 -15.57 8.34
CA THR A 112 -28.40 -16.61 8.74
C THR A 112 -28.61 -17.65 7.67
N ASP A 113 -28.39 -17.28 6.40
CA ASP A 113 -28.58 -18.16 5.26
C ASP A 113 -27.55 -17.86 4.17
N LEU A 114 -26.98 -18.92 3.60
CA LEU A 114 -26.04 -18.89 2.49
C LEU A 114 -26.49 -19.91 1.44
N TRP A 115 -26.88 -19.46 0.26
CA TRP A 115 -27.36 -20.34 -0.81
C TRP A 115 -26.85 -19.92 -2.18
N ALA A 116 -26.94 -20.84 -3.14
CA ALA A 116 -26.72 -20.53 -4.54
C ALA A 116 -28.07 -20.36 -5.25
N GLU A 117 -28.13 -19.44 -6.22
CA GLU A 117 -29.27 -19.28 -7.10
C GLU A 117 -28.82 -18.93 -8.52
N MET A 118 -29.71 -19.11 -9.50
CA MET A 118 -29.44 -18.65 -10.87
C MET A 118 -29.88 -17.19 -11.05
N HIS A 119 -29.01 -16.39 -11.66
CA HIS A 119 -29.23 -14.99 -11.93
C HIS A 119 -28.98 -14.68 -13.40
N VAL A 120 -29.84 -13.85 -14.00
CA VAL A 120 -29.70 -13.38 -15.37
C VAL A 120 -29.19 -11.95 -15.30
N THR A 121 -28.00 -11.72 -15.84
CA THR A 121 -27.27 -10.44 -15.66
C THR A 121 -27.67 -9.39 -16.68
N ARG A 122 -28.02 -9.82 -17.91
CA ARG A 122 -28.63 -9.02 -18.96
C ARG A 122 -29.64 -9.87 -19.72
N GLU A 123 -30.67 -9.24 -20.26
CA GLU A 123 -31.64 -9.92 -21.12
C GLU A 123 -30.91 -10.52 -22.35
N GLY A 124 -31.20 -11.79 -22.67
CA GLY A 124 -30.49 -12.55 -23.71
C GLY A 124 -29.20 -13.26 -23.25
N HIS A 125 -28.64 -12.95 -22.08
CA HIS A 125 -27.47 -13.67 -21.55
C HIS A 125 -27.86 -14.96 -20.82
N LYS A 126 -26.96 -15.96 -20.87
CA LYS A 126 -27.13 -17.22 -20.14
C LYS A 126 -27.21 -16.95 -18.62
N PRO A 127 -28.15 -17.58 -17.89
CA PRO A 127 -28.17 -17.51 -16.43
C PRO A 127 -26.86 -18.03 -15.83
N VAL A 128 -26.36 -17.34 -14.81
CA VAL A 128 -25.14 -17.70 -14.06
C VAL A 128 -25.47 -17.99 -12.61
N ARG A 129 -24.70 -18.88 -11.98
CA ARG A 129 -24.81 -19.20 -10.56
C ARG A 129 -24.20 -18.09 -9.72
N VAL A 130 -24.96 -17.63 -8.73
CA VAL A 130 -24.56 -16.60 -7.79
C VAL A 130 -24.79 -17.09 -6.36
N TRP A 131 -23.79 -16.91 -5.51
CA TRP A 131 -23.93 -17.11 -4.07
C TRP A 131 -24.63 -15.89 -3.44
N ARG A 132 -25.61 -16.15 -2.58
CA ARG A 132 -26.41 -15.17 -1.86
C ARG A 132 -26.23 -15.34 -0.37
N MET A 133 -26.28 -14.22 0.34
CA MET A 133 -26.24 -14.18 1.79
C MET A 133 -27.47 -13.43 2.29
N ARG A 134 -28.08 -13.95 3.34
CA ARG A 134 -29.03 -13.23 4.17
C ARG A 134 -28.30 -12.82 5.45
N PHE A 135 -28.21 -11.52 5.65
CA PHE A 135 -27.69 -10.89 6.86
C PHE A 135 -28.85 -10.54 7.78
N GLU A 136 -28.68 -10.80 9.07
CA GLU A 136 -29.58 -10.36 10.12
C GLU A 136 -28.82 -9.48 11.10
N LYS A 137 -29.42 -8.35 11.48
CA LYS A 137 -28.85 -7.42 12.44
C LYS A 137 -28.69 -8.12 13.79
N ALA A 138 -27.50 -8.06 14.36
CA ALA A 138 -27.17 -8.81 15.57
C ALA A 138 -27.85 -8.25 16.82
N ASP A 139 -28.05 -6.93 16.90
CA ASP A 139 -28.82 -6.27 17.97
C ASP A 139 -30.18 -5.79 17.46
N LEU A 140 -31.21 -6.58 17.75
CA LEU A 140 -32.60 -6.23 17.44
C LEU A 140 -33.25 -5.34 18.51
N SER A 141 -32.59 -5.09 19.65
CA SER A 141 -33.11 -4.20 20.70
C SER A 141 -32.92 -2.73 20.36
N LYS A 142 -31.89 -2.42 19.55
CA LYS A 142 -31.59 -1.09 19.05
C LYS A 142 -32.31 -0.85 17.71
N PRO A 143 -33.12 0.19 17.56
CA PRO A 143 -33.70 0.56 16.26
C PRO A 143 -32.63 0.88 15.21
N SER A 144 -32.92 0.60 13.95
CA SER A 144 -31.99 0.91 12.85
C SER A 144 -32.06 2.39 12.48
N TRP A 145 -30.92 3.10 12.47
CA TRP A 145 -30.90 4.54 12.21
C TRP A 145 -31.30 4.93 10.78
N TRP A 146 -31.34 3.95 9.87
CA TRP A 146 -31.78 4.06 8.47
C TRP A 146 -33.21 3.55 8.27
N ALA A 147 -33.91 3.15 9.33
CA ALA A 147 -35.32 2.79 9.24
C ALA A 147 -36.18 4.03 8.90
N PRO A 148 -37.30 3.86 8.17
CA PRO A 148 -38.24 4.94 7.92
C PRO A 148 -38.77 5.56 9.24
N PRO A 149 -39.01 6.89 9.30
CA PRO A 149 -39.60 7.52 10.47
C PRO A 149 -41.04 7.05 10.65
N ALA A 150 -41.28 6.19 11.66
CA ALA A 150 -42.57 5.64 12.10
C ALA A 150 -43.26 4.64 11.15
N GLY A 151 -43.39 3.37 11.60
CA GLY A 151 -44.50 2.51 11.18
C GLY A 151 -44.26 1.00 11.00
N GLU A 152 -43.06 0.55 10.65
CA GLU A 152 -42.91 -0.80 10.04
C GLU A 152 -41.71 -1.63 10.53
N GLU A 153 -41.15 -1.36 11.72
CA GLU A 153 -40.30 -2.40 12.33
C GLU A 153 -41.20 -3.42 13.03
N PRO A 154 -41.28 -4.68 12.55
CA PRO A 154 -42.02 -5.70 13.27
C PRO A 154 -41.43 -5.79 14.68
N SER A 155 -42.30 -5.73 15.69
CA SER A 155 -41.87 -5.94 17.08
C SER A 155 -41.02 -7.21 17.16
N SER A 156 -39.93 -7.18 17.92
CA SER A 156 -38.99 -8.31 18.03
C SER A 156 -39.74 -9.62 18.32
N THR A 157 -40.78 -9.56 19.16
CA THR A 157 -41.68 -10.66 19.50
C THR A 157 -42.48 -11.23 18.31
N ALA A 158 -43.03 -10.39 17.44
CA ALA A 158 -43.76 -10.84 16.24
C ALA A 158 -42.81 -11.40 15.18
N ALA A 159 -41.60 -10.88 15.08
CA ALA A 159 -40.60 -11.31 14.10
C ALA A 159 -40.16 -12.77 14.31
N TYR A 160 -40.15 -13.26 15.56
CA TYR A 160 -39.85 -14.67 15.87
C TYR A 160 -40.97 -15.67 15.51
N SER A 161 -42.17 -15.21 15.14
CA SER A 161 -43.26 -16.10 14.71
C SER A 161 -43.16 -16.52 13.24
N TYR A 162 -42.30 -15.87 12.45
CA TYR A 162 -42.09 -16.22 11.06
C TYR A 162 -40.99 -17.27 10.93
N GLN A 163 -41.28 -18.36 10.23
CA GLN A 163 -40.29 -19.37 9.88
C GLN A 163 -40.56 -19.85 8.45
N ALA A 164 -39.56 -19.73 7.57
CA ALA A 164 -39.66 -20.28 6.22
C ALA A 164 -39.73 -21.81 6.29
N SER A 165 -40.71 -22.41 5.61
CA SER A 165 -40.82 -23.86 5.48
C SER A 165 -39.57 -24.44 4.80
N THR A 166 -39.18 -25.64 5.21
CA THR A 166 -38.12 -26.41 4.55
C THR A 166 -38.73 -27.62 3.84
N GLN A 167 -38.18 -27.98 2.70
CA GLN A 167 -38.53 -29.24 2.04
C GLN A 167 -37.26 -30.01 1.68
N ARG A 168 -37.34 -31.34 1.76
CA ARG A 168 -36.23 -32.24 1.45
C ARG A 168 -36.23 -32.58 -0.05
N CYS A 169 -35.10 -32.34 -0.71
CA CYS A 169 -34.98 -32.65 -2.12
C CYS A 169 -35.01 -34.16 -2.37
N LYS A 170 -35.94 -34.64 -3.21
CA LYS A 170 -36.05 -36.06 -3.58
C LYS A 170 -34.85 -36.61 -4.36
N LYS A 171 -33.97 -35.76 -4.90
CA LYS A 171 -32.79 -36.18 -5.69
C LYS A 171 -31.50 -36.25 -4.88
N CYS A 172 -31.18 -35.22 -4.09
CA CYS A 172 -29.95 -35.21 -3.29
C CYS A 172 -30.17 -35.46 -1.80
N GLY A 173 -31.41 -35.51 -1.32
CA GLY A 173 -31.74 -35.67 0.10
C GLY A 173 -31.46 -34.44 0.98
N VAL A 174 -30.87 -33.38 0.42
CA VAL A 174 -30.55 -32.14 1.16
C VAL A 174 -31.81 -31.29 1.31
N GLU A 175 -31.97 -30.68 2.48
CA GLU A 175 -33.07 -29.76 2.79
C GLU A 175 -32.81 -28.38 2.16
N SER A 176 -33.87 -27.75 1.65
CA SER A 176 -33.82 -26.39 1.12
C SER A 176 -35.03 -25.61 1.62
N LYS A 177 -34.79 -24.38 2.09
CA LYS A 177 -35.85 -23.45 2.47
C LYS A 177 -36.69 -23.04 1.27
N GLU A 178 -37.99 -22.84 1.51
CA GLU A 178 -38.94 -22.31 0.54
C GLU A 178 -38.86 -20.78 0.53
N ILE A 179 -37.88 -20.27 -0.21
CA ILE A 179 -37.56 -18.84 -0.20
C ILE A 179 -38.33 -18.04 -1.25
N PHE A 180 -38.94 -18.66 -2.27
CA PHE A 180 -39.61 -17.95 -3.37
C PHE A 180 -41.15 -17.99 -3.27
N LYS A 181 -41.81 -16.87 -3.61
CA LYS A 181 -43.27 -16.72 -3.59
C LYS A 181 -44.03 -17.74 -4.46
N ALA A 182 -45.34 -17.78 -4.23
CA ALA A 182 -46.31 -18.59 -4.97
C ALA A 182 -46.11 -20.11 -4.88
N GLY A 183 -45.41 -20.63 -3.87
CA GLY A 183 -45.14 -22.07 -3.75
C GLY A 183 -44.08 -22.57 -4.74
N LEU A 184 -43.18 -21.69 -5.19
CA LEU A 184 -42.10 -22.01 -6.14
C LEU A 184 -40.87 -22.60 -5.42
N TRP A 185 -41.06 -23.71 -4.71
CA TRP A 185 -39.94 -24.42 -4.10
C TRP A 185 -38.99 -25.01 -5.16
N THR A 186 -37.69 -24.88 -4.92
CA THR A 186 -36.65 -25.53 -5.72
C THR A 186 -35.48 -25.97 -4.83
N CYS A 187 -34.71 -26.95 -5.29
CA CYS A 187 -33.49 -27.37 -4.58
C CYS A 187 -32.44 -26.26 -4.68
N LEU A 188 -31.91 -25.83 -3.54
CA LEU A 188 -30.88 -24.78 -3.44
C LEU A 188 -29.44 -25.34 -3.35
N ASN A 189 -29.30 -26.68 -3.29
CA ASN A 189 -28.00 -27.34 -3.36
C ASN A 189 -27.48 -27.32 -4.80
N HIS A 190 -26.47 -26.49 -5.09
CA HIS A 190 -25.95 -26.26 -6.44
C HIS A 190 -25.25 -27.44 -7.09
N THR A 191 -24.86 -28.46 -6.33
CA THR A 191 -24.31 -29.71 -6.87
C THR A 191 -25.40 -30.72 -7.26
N CYS A 192 -26.66 -30.44 -6.94
CA CYS A 192 -27.79 -31.31 -7.25
C CYS A 192 -28.23 -31.16 -8.71
N ALA A 193 -28.54 -32.27 -9.38
CA ALA A 193 -29.14 -32.25 -10.71
C ALA A 193 -30.55 -31.59 -10.76
N SER A 194 -31.20 -31.42 -9.61
CA SER A 194 -32.48 -30.67 -9.44
C SER A 194 -32.28 -29.22 -8.99
N PHE A 195 -31.04 -28.73 -8.90
CA PHE A 195 -30.74 -27.35 -8.54
C PHE A 195 -31.49 -26.37 -9.45
N PHE A 196 -32.21 -25.43 -8.84
CA PHE A 196 -32.91 -24.34 -9.53
C PHE A 196 -33.85 -24.78 -10.67
N LYS A 197 -34.34 -26.02 -10.62
CA LYS A 197 -35.38 -26.54 -11.50
C LYS A 197 -36.73 -26.41 -10.81
N PHE A 198 -37.69 -25.82 -11.50
CA PHE A 198 -39.04 -25.60 -11.01
C PHE A 198 -40.00 -26.67 -11.57
N PRO A 199 -41.12 -26.95 -10.89
CA PRO A 199 -42.12 -27.91 -11.38
C PRO A 199 -42.60 -27.57 -12.81
N PRO A 200 -42.70 -28.56 -13.72
CA PRO A 200 -42.92 -28.33 -15.15
C PRO A 200 -44.23 -27.61 -15.51
N ARG A 201 -45.22 -27.61 -14.60
CA ARG A 201 -46.53 -26.97 -14.81
C ARG A 201 -46.49 -25.43 -14.72
N ARG A 202 -45.34 -24.82 -14.42
CA ARG A 202 -45.21 -23.36 -14.29
C ARG A 202 -44.04 -22.83 -15.11
N ARG A 203 -44.33 -21.90 -16.03
CA ARG A 203 -43.27 -21.10 -16.69
C ARG A 203 -42.72 -20.10 -15.68
N VAL A 204 -41.51 -20.36 -15.18
CA VAL A 204 -40.84 -19.48 -14.22
C VAL A 204 -39.86 -18.56 -14.94
N GLN A 205 -40.04 -17.26 -14.79
CA GLN A 205 -39.08 -16.25 -15.24
C GLN A 205 -38.09 -16.01 -14.10
N VAL A 206 -36.86 -16.52 -14.24
CA VAL A 206 -35.84 -16.47 -13.19
C VAL A 206 -35.56 -15.04 -12.71
N ASN A 207 -35.61 -14.05 -13.59
CA ASN A 207 -35.40 -12.63 -13.26
C ASN A 207 -36.56 -11.98 -12.48
N LYS A 208 -37.74 -12.62 -12.39
CA LYS A 208 -38.93 -12.11 -11.68
C LYS A 208 -39.25 -12.88 -10.39
N LEU A 209 -38.31 -13.69 -9.90
CA LEU A 209 -38.46 -14.37 -8.62
C LEU A 209 -38.42 -13.37 -7.47
N GLU A 210 -39.37 -13.49 -6.54
CA GLU A 210 -39.46 -12.68 -5.32
C GLU A 210 -39.38 -13.58 -4.08
N TYR A 211 -38.81 -13.06 -2.99
CA TYR A 211 -38.71 -13.79 -1.73
C TYR A 211 -40.04 -13.83 -0.96
N THR A 212 -40.29 -14.90 -0.21
CA THR A 212 -41.48 -15.05 0.65
C THR A 212 -41.41 -14.13 1.86
N ASP A 213 -42.57 -13.66 2.34
CA ASP A 213 -42.63 -12.87 3.57
C ASP A 213 -42.15 -13.66 4.79
N ALA A 214 -42.38 -14.99 4.81
CA ALA A 214 -41.85 -15.86 5.85
C ALA A 214 -40.32 -15.83 5.91
N PHE A 215 -39.62 -15.87 4.77
CA PHE A 215 -38.15 -15.81 4.71
C PHE A 215 -37.59 -14.41 5.03
N LEU A 216 -38.27 -13.35 4.57
CA LEU A 216 -37.87 -11.98 4.86
C LEU A 216 -38.06 -11.62 6.34
N ASN A 217 -39.11 -12.13 6.97
CA ASN A 217 -39.46 -11.81 8.36
C ASN A 217 -38.92 -12.81 9.40
N GLU A 218 -38.38 -13.96 9.00
CA GLU A 218 -37.72 -14.92 9.90
C GLU A 218 -36.64 -14.23 10.76
N ARG A 219 -36.49 -14.60 12.03
CA ARG A 219 -35.42 -14.08 12.90
C ARG A 219 -34.71 -15.19 13.63
N THR A 220 -33.40 -15.08 13.73
CA THR A 220 -32.52 -15.99 14.47
C THR A 220 -31.71 -15.18 15.48
N PRO A 221 -31.98 -15.26 16.79
CA PRO A 221 -31.24 -14.49 17.78
C PRO A 221 -29.73 -14.71 17.68
N PHE A 222 -28.99 -13.61 17.61
CA PHE A 222 -27.54 -13.64 17.75
C PHE A 222 -27.18 -13.87 19.22
N VAL A 223 -26.17 -14.72 19.47
CA VAL A 223 -25.64 -14.99 20.81
C VAL A 223 -24.14 -14.72 20.78
N GLY A 224 -23.72 -13.71 21.54
CA GLY A 224 -22.31 -13.35 21.66
C GLY A 224 -22.12 -11.88 22.03
N PRO A 225 -20.88 -11.48 22.34
CA PRO A 225 -20.55 -10.09 22.62
C PRO A 225 -20.65 -9.24 21.35
N LEU A 226 -21.18 -8.03 21.49
CA LEU A 226 -21.24 -7.03 20.43
C LEU A 226 -20.15 -5.97 20.70
N PRO A 227 -19.09 -5.90 19.87
CA PRO A 227 -18.09 -4.85 20.02
C PRO A 227 -18.68 -3.48 19.61
N PRO A 228 -18.12 -2.36 20.11
CA PRO A 228 -18.57 -1.05 19.69
C PRO A 228 -18.36 -0.86 18.18
N LEU A 229 -19.32 -0.21 17.51
CA LEU A 229 -19.22 0.06 16.08
C LEU A 229 -18.13 1.11 15.83
N ARG A 230 -18.08 2.15 16.65
CA ARG A 230 -16.97 3.10 16.68
C ARG A 230 -15.77 2.49 17.40
N PRO A 231 -14.63 2.29 16.72
CA PRO A 231 -13.40 1.88 17.39
C PRO A 231 -12.95 2.93 18.40
N GLU A 232 -12.32 2.47 19.46
CA GLU A 232 -11.61 3.36 20.40
C GLU A 232 -10.49 4.11 19.69
N LEU A 233 -10.15 5.29 20.21
CA LEU A 233 -8.99 6.01 19.72
C LEU A 233 -7.71 5.21 20.02
N PRO A 234 -6.69 5.29 19.15
CA PRO A 234 -5.43 4.60 19.39
C PRO A 234 -4.82 5.04 20.73
N SER A 235 -4.49 4.09 21.60
CA SER A 235 -3.64 4.36 22.77
C SER A 235 -2.20 4.57 22.31
N PHE A 236 -1.52 5.51 22.96
CA PHE A 236 -0.10 5.81 22.77
C PHE A 236 0.78 5.20 23.87
N ASP A 237 0.20 4.43 24.79
CA ASP A 237 0.91 3.93 25.97
C ASP A 237 2.08 3.03 25.56
N GLY A 238 3.29 3.44 25.94
CA GLY A 238 4.54 2.75 25.58
C GLY A 238 4.92 2.81 24.09
N LEU A 239 4.25 3.67 23.30
CA LEU A 239 4.51 3.86 21.88
C LEU A 239 5.15 5.24 21.62
N HIS A 240 5.86 5.36 20.51
CA HIS A 240 6.62 6.56 20.17
C HIS A 240 6.01 7.35 19.02
N GLY A 241 5.00 6.84 18.31
CA GLY A 241 4.22 7.59 17.32
C GLY A 241 4.24 7.02 15.90
N THR A 242 5.10 6.03 15.63
CA THR A 242 5.35 5.49 14.29
C THR A 242 5.12 3.98 14.20
N GLU A 243 4.66 3.37 15.29
CA GLU A 243 4.25 1.98 15.36
C GLU A 243 3.04 1.70 14.47
N LYS A 244 2.91 0.44 14.04
CA LYS A 244 1.87 -0.05 13.12
C LYS A 244 0.46 0.29 13.56
N LEU A 245 0.20 0.27 14.87
CA LEU A 245 -1.11 0.62 15.44
C LEU A 245 -1.46 2.10 15.23
N LEU A 246 -0.45 2.99 15.25
CA LEU A 246 -0.61 4.44 15.11
C LEU A 246 -0.57 4.91 13.65
N ARG A 247 -0.12 4.06 12.73
CA ARG A 247 -0.10 4.31 11.27
C ARG A 247 -1.51 4.33 10.64
N HIS A 248 -2.50 3.78 11.32
CA HIS A 248 -3.87 3.72 10.81
C HIS A 248 -4.62 5.05 10.99
N GLY A 249 -5.77 5.16 10.34
CA GLY A 249 -6.67 6.28 10.49
C GLY A 249 -7.41 6.24 11.82
N PHE A 250 -8.41 7.10 11.98
CA PHE A 250 -9.24 7.13 13.19
C PHE A 250 -10.69 7.49 12.86
N VAL A 251 -11.61 7.09 13.74
CA VAL A 251 -13.00 7.56 13.68
C VAL A 251 -13.12 8.80 14.56
N CYS A 252 -13.60 9.90 13.98
CA CYS A 252 -13.70 11.17 14.67
C CYS A 252 -14.71 11.08 15.83
N PRO A 253 -14.32 11.40 17.08
CA PRO A 253 -15.21 11.29 18.23
C PRO A 253 -16.37 12.30 18.16
N GLN A 254 -16.16 13.45 17.49
CA GLN A 254 -17.15 14.52 17.37
C GLN A 254 -18.22 14.25 16.29
N CYS A 255 -17.82 13.78 15.11
CA CYS A 255 -18.72 13.66 13.97
C CYS A 255 -18.92 12.23 13.42
N GLY A 256 -18.13 11.24 13.88
CA GLY A 256 -18.22 9.85 13.41
C GLY A 256 -17.58 9.58 12.04
N ASN A 257 -16.98 10.59 11.39
CA ASN A 257 -16.29 10.39 10.11
C ASN A 257 -15.02 9.54 10.31
N CYS A 258 -14.81 8.54 9.46
CA CYS A 258 -13.58 7.75 9.37
C CYS A 258 -12.57 8.52 8.53
N ASN A 259 -11.40 8.78 9.11
CA ASN A 259 -10.39 9.64 8.53
C ASN A 259 -9.13 8.85 8.24
N ARG A 260 -8.46 9.22 7.16
CA ARG A 260 -7.13 8.68 6.81
C ARG A 260 -6.06 9.33 7.67
N ARG A 261 -4.94 8.63 7.90
CA ARG A 261 -3.76 9.25 8.53
C ARG A 261 -3.04 10.07 7.48
N VAL A 262 -3.31 11.37 7.41
CA VAL A 262 -2.70 12.26 6.40
C VAL A 262 -1.41 12.90 6.92
N PHE A 263 -1.37 13.35 8.17
CA PHE A 263 -0.24 14.11 8.72
C PHE A 263 0.66 13.24 9.58
N TRP A 264 1.95 13.53 9.56
CA TRP A 264 2.97 12.78 10.32
C TRP A 264 2.77 12.87 11.83
N ASN A 265 2.44 14.06 12.34
CA ASN A 265 2.41 14.39 13.76
C ASN A 265 1.00 14.61 14.35
N ARG A 266 -0.06 14.38 13.56
CA ARG A 266 -1.44 14.58 14.05
C ARG A 266 -2.46 13.77 13.26
N PHE A 267 -3.59 13.55 13.91
CA PHE A 267 -4.82 13.12 13.28
C PHE A 267 -5.70 14.34 13.01
N SER A 268 -6.19 14.49 11.77
CA SER A 268 -7.10 15.57 11.39
C SER A 268 -8.36 14.97 10.81
N CYS A 269 -9.52 15.42 11.29
CA CYS A 269 -10.78 15.02 10.68
C CYS A 269 -10.90 15.68 9.29
N GLU A 270 -11.33 14.90 8.30
CA GLU A 270 -11.53 15.35 6.92
C GLU A 270 -12.92 15.99 6.72
N ASN A 271 -13.79 15.99 7.75
CA ASN A 271 -15.15 16.53 7.70
C ASN A 271 -15.41 17.71 8.66
N CYS A 272 -14.71 17.79 9.79
CA CYS A 272 -14.91 18.83 10.79
C CYS A 272 -13.57 19.33 11.34
N THR A 273 -13.59 20.30 12.25
CA THR A 273 -12.39 20.95 12.80
C THR A 273 -11.63 20.10 13.83
N CYS A 274 -12.14 18.90 14.19
CA CYS A 274 -11.50 18.00 15.15
C CYS A 274 -10.06 17.64 14.72
N LYS A 275 -9.11 17.86 15.63
CA LYS A 275 -7.72 17.44 15.51
C LYS A 275 -7.30 16.76 16.81
N LEU A 276 -6.55 15.67 16.69
CA LEU A 276 -5.94 14.99 17.84
C LEU A 276 -4.44 14.98 17.57
N GLU A 277 -3.66 15.48 18.52
CA GLU A 277 -2.20 15.41 18.41
C GLU A 277 -1.74 13.95 18.42
N SER A 278 -0.76 13.64 17.58
CA SER A 278 -0.07 12.37 17.67
C SER A 278 1.13 12.58 18.57
N VAL A 279 1.26 11.74 19.59
CA VAL A 279 2.46 11.70 20.41
C VAL A 279 3.61 11.21 19.51
N MET A 280 4.57 12.09 19.22
CA MET A 280 5.79 11.80 18.47
C MET A 280 6.99 11.90 19.41
N LEU A 281 7.09 10.99 20.37
CA LEU A 281 8.20 10.98 21.33
C LEU A 281 9.50 10.63 20.63
N PRO A 282 10.66 11.16 21.07
CA PRO A 282 11.97 10.74 20.58
C PRO A 282 12.11 9.23 20.58
N TYR A 283 12.51 8.64 19.45
CA TYR A 283 12.62 7.19 19.34
C TYR A 283 13.81 6.68 20.17
N PRO A 284 13.67 5.65 21.01
CA PRO A 284 14.75 5.24 21.91
C PRO A 284 15.98 4.75 21.14
N TRP A 285 17.17 5.23 21.54
CA TRP A 285 18.42 4.77 20.93
C TRP A 285 18.63 3.26 21.12
N GLU A 286 18.20 2.72 22.25
CA GLU A 286 18.26 1.27 22.52
C GLU A 286 17.40 0.47 21.54
N ASP A 287 16.22 0.97 21.20
CA ASP A 287 15.33 0.29 20.25
C ASP A 287 15.90 0.36 18.84
N LEU A 288 16.48 1.50 18.45
CA LEU A 288 17.21 1.61 17.18
C LEU A 288 18.40 0.63 17.11
N ALA A 289 19.18 0.51 18.19
CA ALA A 289 20.29 -0.44 18.26
C ALA A 289 19.84 -1.91 18.21
N LYS A 290 18.71 -2.25 18.85
CA LYS A 290 18.07 -3.57 18.74
C LYS A 290 17.61 -3.85 17.31
N GLU A 291 16.95 -2.89 16.66
CA GLU A 291 16.53 -2.99 15.27
C GLU A 291 17.71 -3.23 14.34
N GLU A 292 18.81 -2.50 14.51
CA GLU A 292 20.03 -2.68 13.73
C GLU A 292 20.65 -4.07 13.96
N THR A 293 20.72 -4.54 15.20
CA THR A 293 21.22 -5.88 15.53
C THR A 293 20.38 -6.97 14.85
N ILE A 294 19.05 -6.88 14.94
CA ILE A 294 18.12 -7.82 14.28
C ILE A 294 18.32 -7.76 12.76
N PHE A 295 18.45 -6.56 12.21
CA PHE A 295 18.67 -6.33 10.80
C PHE A 295 19.95 -6.99 10.29
N GLU A 296 21.08 -6.80 10.97
CA GLU A 296 22.34 -7.43 10.63
C GLU A 296 22.25 -8.96 10.66
N GLN A 297 21.61 -9.52 11.69
CA GLN A 297 21.38 -10.97 11.79
C GLN A 297 20.55 -11.49 10.61
N LEU A 298 19.52 -10.73 10.19
CA LEU A 298 18.70 -11.09 9.04
C LEU A 298 19.48 -11.03 7.73
N ILE A 299 20.27 -9.98 7.50
CA ILE A 299 21.15 -9.87 6.33
C ILE A 299 22.17 -11.02 6.31
N ALA A 300 22.83 -11.31 7.43
CA ALA A 300 23.77 -12.42 7.55
C ALA A 300 23.11 -13.78 7.27
N ARG A 301 21.89 -14.02 7.80
CA ARG A 301 21.10 -15.24 7.50
C ARG A 301 20.74 -15.34 6.02
N ARG A 302 20.34 -14.23 5.37
CA ARG A 302 20.03 -14.21 3.93
C ARG A 302 21.25 -14.55 3.08
N ARG A 303 22.40 -13.95 3.39
CA ARG A 303 23.69 -14.22 2.71
C ARG A 303 24.11 -15.69 2.83
N LYS A 304 23.85 -16.33 3.98
CA LYS A 304 24.09 -17.78 4.15
C LYS A 304 23.15 -18.66 3.30
N LYS A 305 21.89 -18.25 3.10
CA LYS A 305 20.87 -19.04 2.39
C LYS A 305 20.90 -18.88 0.87
N LYS A 306 21.30 -17.71 0.37
CA LYS A 306 21.45 -17.43 -1.06
C LYS A 306 22.95 -17.30 -1.37
N PRO A 307 23.66 -18.39 -1.70
CA PRO A 307 24.97 -18.22 -2.31
C PRO A 307 24.78 -17.42 -3.61
N ASP A 308 25.71 -16.49 -3.84
CA ASP A 308 25.90 -15.73 -5.08
C ASP A 308 25.46 -16.56 -6.30
N ILE A 309 24.48 -16.08 -7.08
CA ILE A 309 23.98 -16.82 -8.25
C ILE A 309 25.07 -16.74 -9.30
N ARG A 310 26.00 -17.70 -9.25
CA ARG A 310 27.09 -17.87 -10.21
C ARG A 310 26.55 -18.53 -11.47
N THR A 311 26.61 -17.84 -12.59
CA THR A 311 26.39 -18.45 -13.90
C THR A 311 27.75 -18.66 -14.60
N GLY A 312 28.32 -19.87 -14.48
CA GLY A 312 29.49 -20.28 -15.29
C GLY A 312 30.82 -20.52 -14.54
N ALA A 313 31.89 -20.73 -15.33
CA ALA A 313 33.20 -21.23 -14.90
C ALA A 313 33.98 -20.33 -13.91
N ALA A 314 33.52 -19.09 -13.68
CA ALA A 314 34.04 -18.16 -12.68
C ALA A 314 33.76 -18.61 -11.22
N ALA A 315 33.00 -19.70 -11.01
CA ALA A 315 32.66 -20.23 -9.71
C ALA A 315 33.85 -20.69 -8.82
N ARG A 316 35.11 -20.65 -9.28
CA ARG A 316 36.24 -21.21 -8.53
C ARG A 316 37.19 -20.22 -7.87
N LYS A 317 37.06 -18.89 -8.07
CA LYS A 317 37.98 -17.92 -7.45
C LYS A 317 37.23 -16.75 -6.80
N GLY A 318 37.25 -16.70 -5.47
CA GLY A 318 36.86 -15.52 -4.70
C GLY A 318 35.62 -15.69 -3.82
N LYS A 319 35.80 -16.25 -2.61
CA LYS A 319 34.98 -15.88 -1.45
C LYS A 319 35.45 -14.49 -1.01
N GLY A 320 34.88 -13.44 -1.60
CA GLY A 320 34.95 -12.11 -1.01
C GLY A 320 33.69 -11.91 -0.18
N ASP A 321 33.76 -12.21 1.12
CA ASP A 321 32.74 -11.81 2.09
C ASP A 321 32.74 -10.28 2.13
N GLU A 322 31.88 -9.62 1.36
CA GLU A 322 31.69 -8.18 1.49
C GLU A 322 30.63 -7.90 2.54
N PRO A 323 30.97 -7.32 3.71
CA PRO A 323 30.01 -7.14 4.78
C PRO A 323 28.95 -6.06 4.45
N PHE A 324 29.20 -5.22 3.45
CA PHE A 324 28.42 -4.00 3.20
C PHE A 324 27.40 -4.08 2.06
N SER A 325 27.42 -5.14 1.25
CA SER A 325 26.45 -5.34 0.17
C SER A 325 26.36 -6.80 -0.22
N THR A 326 25.45 -7.14 -1.12
CA THR A 326 25.41 -8.44 -1.76
C THR A 326 25.19 -8.24 -3.25
N ILE A 327 26.23 -8.53 -4.03
CA ILE A 327 26.10 -8.69 -5.48
C ILE A 327 25.44 -10.05 -5.66
N LEU A 328 24.18 -10.02 -6.11
CA LEU A 328 23.36 -11.22 -6.25
C LEU A 328 23.58 -11.89 -7.60
N ASN A 329 24.13 -11.14 -8.56
CA ASN A 329 24.60 -11.63 -9.84
C ASN A 329 25.89 -10.88 -10.24
N ARG A 330 27.05 -11.53 -10.09
CA ARG A 330 28.36 -10.95 -10.43
C ARG A 330 28.58 -10.75 -11.93
N ASP A 331 27.86 -11.48 -12.77
CA ASP A 331 27.95 -11.29 -14.21
C ASP A 331 27.23 -10.00 -14.64
N SER A 332 26.38 -9.43 -13.77
CA SER A 332 25.72 -8.14 -13.97
C SER A 332 26.46 -6.94 -13.39
N ILE A 333 27.30 -7.14 -12.36
CA ILE A 333 28.06 -6.06 -11.71
C ILE A 333 29.48 -6.57 -11.51
N THR A 334 30.32 -6.32 -12.50
CA THR A 334 31.70 -6.82 -12.59
C THR A 334 32.72 -5.81 -12.05
N ILE A 335 32.40 -4.52 -12.09
CA ILE A 335 33.31 -3.43 -11.73
C ILE A 335 32.85 -2.78 -10.43
N THR A 336 33.76 -2.75 -9.47
CA THR A 336 33.52 -2.15 -8.15
C THR A 336 34.82 -1.58 -7.59
N GLN A 337 34.74 -0.54 -6.76
CA GLN A 337 35.91 0.00 -6.05
C GLN A 337 35.59 0.38 -4.61
N THR A 338 36.63 0.39 -3.77
CA THR A 338 36.53 0.83 -2.36
C THR A 338 37.37 2.09 -2.21
N LEU A 339 36.75 3.14 -1.69
CA LEU A 339 37.32 4.47 -1.55
C LEU A 339 37.20 4.93 -0.10
N TYR A 340 37.93 5.98 0.25
CA TYR A 340 37.86 6.64 1.54
C TYR A 340 37.74 8.13 1.33
N PHE A 341 36.66 8.72 1.82
CA PHE A 341 36.39 10.15 1.74
C PHE A 341 36.15 10.69 3.14
N GLY A 342 37.06 11.52 3.64
CA GLY A 342 37.06 11.92 5.04
C GLY A 342 37.02 10.69 5.95
N SER A 343 36.05 10.64 6.86
CA SER A 343 35.86 9.52 7.79
C SER A 343 35.09 8.34 7.19
N TYR A 344 34.49 8.49 6.00
CA TYR A 344 33.65 7.49 5.38
C TYR A 344 34.46 6.45 4.60
N LYS A 345 34.11 5.18 4.81
CA LYS A 345 34.44 4.11 3.86
C LYS A 345 33.35 4.09 2.78
N VAL A 346 33.75 4.15 1.52
CA VAL A 346 32.82 4.22 0.39
C VAL A 346 32.97 2.99 -0.49
N ARG A 347 31.85 2.35 -0.83
CA ARG A 347 31.82 1.24 -1.79
C ARG A 347 31.05 1.67 -3.03
N GLN A 348 31.70 1.60 -4.18
CA GLN A 348 31.12 2.03 -5.45
C GLN A 348 30.97 0.85 -6.41
N TYR A 349 29.83 0.79 -7.07
CA TYR A 349 29.44 -0.23 -8.05
C TYR A 349 29.15 0.47 -9.37
N PHE A 350 29.61 -0.10 -10.48
CA PHE A 350 29.31 0.42 -11.81
C PHE A 350 28.27 -0.49 -12.46
N LEU A 351 27.19 0.13 -12.94
CA LEU A 351 26.04 -0.57 -13.51
C LEU A 351 26.18 -0.55 -15.03
N PRO A 352 26.10 -1.72 -15.70
CA PRO A 352 26.16 -1.78 -17.16
C PRO A 352 24.78 -1.78 -17.82
N ASP A 353 24.73 -1.51 -19.13
CA ASP A 353 23.59 -1.83 -19.99
C ASP A 353 23.57 -3.33 -20.41
N PRO A 354 22.60 -3.80 -21.21
CA PRO A 354 22.58 -5.17 -21.70
C PRO A 354 23.79 -5.58 -22.55
N GLU A 355 24.43 -4.61 -23.21
CA GLU A 355 25.62 -4.77 -24.05
C GLU A 355 26.92 -4.81 -23.24
N GLY A 356 26.88 -4.39 -21.97
CA GLY A 356 28.01 -4.37 -21.04
C GLY A 356 28.69 -3.01 -20.89
N ASN A 357 28.19 -1.95 -21.55
CA ASN A 357 28.73 -0.60 -21.41
C ASN A 357 28.34 0.00 -20.07
N ILE A 358 29.24 0.76 -19.45
CA ILE A 358 28.98 1.37 -18.14
C ILE A 358 28.09 2.60 -18.30
N ILE A 359 26.87 2.52 -17.75
CA ILE A 359 25.85 3.58 -17.85
C ILE A 359 25.78 4.47 -16.60
N GLY A 360 26.52 4.11 -15.56
CA GLY A 360 26.58 4.89 -14.34
C GLY A 360 27.15 4.13 -13.15
N SER A 361 27.06 4.77 -11.98
CA SER A 361 27.55 4.20 -10.73
C SER A 361 26.59 4.42 -9.57
N PHE A 362 26.68 3.54 -8.58
CA PHE A 362 26.06 3.65 -7.26
C PHE A 362 27.16 3.61 -6.21
N ALA A 363 27.29 4.65 -5.38
CA ALA A 363 28.26 4.74 -4.29
C ALA A 363 27.53 4.73 -2.95
N LEU A 364 27.97 3.88 -2.02
CA LEU A 364 27.48 3.79 -0.65
C LEU A 364 28.55 4.31 0.31
N PHE A 365 28.23 5.35 1.06
CA PHE A 365 29.04 5.92 2.12
C PHE A 365 28.60 5.32 3.46
N ILE A 366 29.50 4.58 4.09
CA ILE A 366 29.20 3.83 5.31
C ILE A 366 29.54 4.70 6.52
N SER A 367 28.53 4.98 7.34
CA SER A 367 28.69 5.72 8.58
C SER A 367 29.21 4.83 9.71
N LYS A 368 29.72 5.47 10.76
CA LYS A 368 30.25 4.85 11.98
C LYS A 368 29.79 5.64 13.20
N PRO A 369 29.85 5.05 14.41
CA PRO A 369 29.43 5.74 15.64
C PRO A 369 30.02 7.15 15.81
N ASP A 370 31.32 7.33 15.53
CA ASP A 370 31.97 8.64 15.66
C ASP A 370 31.43 9.69 14.68
N ILE A 371 31.13 9.28 13.44
CA ILE A 371 30.50 10.15 12.44
C ILE A 371 29.08 10.51 12.88
N ASN A 372 28.33 9.52 13.37
CA ASN A 372 26.95 9.70 13.83
C ASN A 372 26.86 10.66 15.03
N ALA A 373 27.81 10.57 15.96
CA ALA A 373 27.86 11.36 17.20
C ALA A 373 28.55 12.73 17.07
N ALA A 374 29.22 13.01 15.95
CA ALA A 374 29.85 14.30 15.72
C ALA A 374 28.82 15.46 15.80
N PRO A 375 29.25 16.69 16.14
CA PRO A 375 28.37 17.87 16.08
C PRO A 375 27.74 18.04 14.69
N ASN A 376 26.45 18.33 14.60
CA ASN A 376 25.67 18.32 13.34
C ASN A 376 25.71 16.97 12.59
N GLY A 377 26.03 15.89 13.32
CA GLY A 377 26.08 14.54 12.83
C GLY A 377 24.68 13.91 12.67
N PRO A 378 24.61 12.74 12.02
CA PRO A 378 23.37 11.97 11.87
C PRO A 378 22.51 11.84 13.14
N ASN A 379 23.09 11.68 14.33
CA ASN A 379 22.32 11.57 15.57
C ASN A 379 21.52 12.84 15.85
N GLU A 380 22.16 14.00 15.74
CA GLU A 380 21.54 15.30 15.99
C GLU A 380 20.49 15.61 14.91
N LEU A 381 20.82 15.38 13.64
CA LEU A 381 19.88 15.53 12.52
C LEU A 381 18.63 14.68 12.70
N PHE A 382 18.78 13.42 13.12
CA PHE A 382 17.64 12.54 13.39
C PHE A 382 16.75 13.11 14.50
N ARG A 383 17.34 13.56 15.61
CA ARG A 383 16.60 14.16 16.73
C ARG A 383 15.86 15.44 16.33
N GLN A 384 16.49 16.30 15.53
CA GLN A 384 15.85 17.52 15.03
C GLN A 384 14.62 17.20 14.16
N LEU A 385 14.71 16.21 13.28
CA LEU A 385 13.60 15.78 12.42
C LEU A 385 12.46 15.10 13.18
N GLU A 386 12.75 14.46 14.31
CA GLU A 386 11.71 13.90 15.18
C GLU A 386 10.93 14.98 15.93
N LEU A 387 11.62 16.02 16.38
CA LEU A 387 11.07 17.06 17.24
C LEU A 387 10.43 18.23 16.47
N SER A 388 10.77 18.40 15.20
CA SER A 388 10.32 19.53 14.38
C SER A 388 9.24 19.13 13.38
N ASP A 389 8.16 19.91 13.28
CA ASP A 389 7.19 19.74 12.18
C ASP A 389 7.73 20.31 10.88
N ILE A 390 8.40 19.46 10.09
CA ILE A 390 8.89 19.85 8.77
C ILE A 390 7.78 19.87 7.70
N GLY A 391 6.55 19.42 8.02
CA GLY A 391 5.40 19.39 7.10
C GLY A 391 5.12 18.04 6.45
N LEU A 392 5.66 16.94 7.00
CA LEU A 392 5.47 15.60 6.46
C LEU A 392 3.99 15.20 6.40
N LYS A 393 3.53 14.87 5.18
CA LYS A 393 2.17 14.38 4.94
C LYS A 393 2.10 13.32 3.84
N ARG A 394 1.08 12.47 3.89
CA ARG A 394 0.74 11.52 2.82
C ARG A 394 -0.04 12.22 1.72
N ASN A 395 0.30 11.94 0.47
CA ASN A 395 -0.35 12.51 -0.71
C ASN A 395 -1.06 11.43 -1.52
N ALA A 396 -1.98 11.83 -2.41
CA ALA A 396 -2.74 10.91 -3.25
C ALA A 396 -1.83 10.22 -4.28
N ALA A 397 -1.70 8.89 -4.18
CA ALA A 397 -0.91 8.04 -5.08
C ALA A 397 -1.75 7.33 -6.14
N ALA A 398 -3.06 7.25 -5.95
CA ALA A 398 -3.96 6.59 -6.89
C ALA A 398 -5.29 7.33 -6.94
N LEU A 399 -5.79 7.59 -8.15
CA LEU A 399 -7.07 8.25 -8.44
C LEU A 399 -7.30 9.53 -7.60
N PRO A 400 -6.42 10.55 -7.70
CA PRO A 400 -6.61 11.81 -6.94
C PRO A 400 -7.98 12.43 -7.19
N GLY A 401 -8.64 12.88 -6.12
CA GLY A 401 -10.00 13.46 -6.17
C GLY A 401 -11.14 12.45 -6.37
N ASN A 402 -10.85 11.15 -6.53
CA ASN A 402 -11.87 10.11 -6.70
C ASN A 402 -12.33 9.52 -5.35
N LYS A 403 -13.54 8.95 -5.30
CA LYS A 403 -14.03 8.21 -4.11
C LYS A 403 -13.13 7.03 -3.68
N LEU A 404 -12.33 6.51 -4.61
CA LEU A 404 -11.35 5.43 -4.41
C LEU A 404 -9.91 5.96 -4.23
N GLU A 405 -9.73 7.25 -3.96
CA GLU A 405 -8.41 7.86 -3.77
C GLU A 405 -7.58 7.08 -2.73
N GLY A 406 -6.41 6.63 -3.15
CA GLY A 406 -5.43 5.96 -2.32
C GLY A 406 -4.27 6.89 -2.02
N LEU A 407 -3.88 7.00 -0.75
CA LEU A 407 -2.70 7.76 -0.34
C LEU A 407 -1.42 6.92 -0.46
N CYS A 408 -0.26 7.57 -0.62
CA CYS A 408 1.07 6.97 -0.42
C CYS A 408 1.14 6.21 0.91
N ARG A 409 2.12 5.33 1.09
CA ARG A 409 2.39 4.75 2.41
C ARG A 409 3.22 5.69 3.28
N HIS A 410 4.36 6.13 2.77
CA HIS A 410 5.26 7.09 3.40
C HIS A 410 4.68 8.50 3.43
N PHE A 411 5.20 9.31 4.34
CA PHE A 411 4.91 10.74 4.47
C PHE A 411 6.02 11.52 3.76
N GLN A 412 5.68 12.64 3.15
CA GLN A 412 6.62 13.39 2.33
C GLN A 412 6.46 14.90 2.47
N GLN A 413 7.58 15.61 2.35
CA GLN A 413 7.67 17.04 2.19
C GLN A 413 8.81 17.34 1.23
N ASN A 414 8.53 18.12 0.18
CA ASN A 414 9.56 18.56 -0.75
C ASN A 414 10.08 19.95 -0.33
N PHE A 415 11.38 20.16 -0.43
CA PHE A 415 12.04 21.45 -0.31
C PHE A 415 12.79 21.76 -1.60
N GLY A 416 12.72 23.00 -2.06
CA GLY A 416 13.37 23.41 -3.31
C GLY A 416 12.44 23.35 -4.52
N ALA A 417 13.04 23.09 -5.68
CA ALA A 417 12.36 22.94 -6.95
C ALA A 417 11.28 21.84 -6.88
N LYS A 418 10.14 22.11 -7.52
CA LYS A 418 9.00 21.19 -7.55
C LYS A 418 9.40 19.89 -8.26
N TYR A 419 9.20 18.77 -7.57
CA TYR A 419 9.49 17.44 -8.10
C TYR A 419 8.25 16.54 -8.04
N LYS A 420 7.99 15.81 -9.13
CA LYS A 420 6.80 14.94 -9.29
C LYS A 420 7.21 13.51 -9.64
N PHE A 421 7.43 12.69 -8.61
CA PHE A 421 7.77 11.27 -8.74
C PHE A 421 6.53 10.39 -8.60
N GLY A 422 5.74 10.28 -9.66
CA GLY A 422 4.47 9.53 -9.65
C GLY A 422 3.35 10.12 -8.78
N VAL A 423 3.65 11.05 -7.86
CA VAL A 423 2.73 11.80 -7.01
C VAL A 423 3.13 13.28 -6.98
N SER A 424 2.14 14.17 -7.01
CA SER A 424 2.39 15.60 -6.83
C SER A 424 2.59 15.92 -5.34
N VAL A 425 3.73 16.53 -5.00
CA VAL A 425 4.07 16.94 -3.64
C VAL A 425 4.06 18.47 -3.56
N GLN A 426 3.50 19.03 -2.49
CA GLN A 426 3.68 20.46 -2.22
C GLN A 426 5.15 20.73 -1.89
N SER A 427 5.75 21.72 -2.56
CA SER A 427 7.12 22.15 -2.30
C SER A 427 7.17 23.44 -1.49
N LYS A 428 7.97 23.44 -0.43
CA LYS A 428 8.45 24.65 0.27
C LYS A 428 9.76 25.10 -0.37
N GLY A 429 10.06 26.39 -0.34
CA GLY A 429 11.39 26.85 -0.76
C GLY A 429 12.47 26.44 0.24
N PHE A 430 13.74 26.44 -0.19
CA PHE A 430 14.86 26.22 0.75
C PHE A 430 15.01 27.35 1.76
N ASP A 431 14.51 28.55 1.46
CA ASP A 431 14.37 29.67 2.40
C ASP A 431 13.45 29.35 3.59
N GLN A 432 12.51 28.42 3.40
CA GLN A 432 11.58 27.92 4.41
C GLN A 432 12.02 26.58 5.03
N ALA A 433 13.16 26.04 4.59
CA ALA A 433 13.65 24.77 5.10
C ALA A 433 14.28 24.96 6.49
N PRO A 434 14.02 24.05 7.45
CA PRO A 434 14.71 24.08 8.73
C PRO A 434 16.19 23.73 8.56
N ASP A 435 17.04 24.19 9.48
CA ASP A 435 18.49 23.98 9.45
C ASP A 435 18.88 22.51 9.23
N ALA A 436 18.16 21.56 9.85
CA ALA A 436 18.38 20.13 9.65
C ALA A 436 18.35 19.72 8.16
N ILE A 437 17.42 20.27 7.38
CA ILE A 437 17.27 19.98 5.96
C ILE A 437 18.44 20.60 5.17
N LEU A 438 18.86 21.81 5.51
CA LEU A 438 19.98 22.48 4.84
C LEU A 438 21.33 21.85 5.18
N GLN A 439 21.52 21.38 6.42
CA GLN A 439 22.69 20.58 6.82
C GLN A 439 22.79 19.28 6.02
N VAL A 440 21.65 18.60 5.82
CA VAL A 440 21.61 17.39 5.00
C VAL A 440 21.89 17.69 3.54
N LEU A 441 21.32 18.77 2.99
CA LEU A 441 21.61 19.23 1.63
C LEU A 441 23.11 19.43 1.42
N GLN A 442 23.79 20.19 2.28
CA GLN A 442 25.23 20.45 2.17
C GLN A 442 26.06 19.17 2.29
N ARG A 443 25.65 18.24 3.18
CA ARG A 443 26.29 16.92 3.32
C ARG A 443 26.16 16.09 2.04
N LEU A 444 24.99 16.09 1.41
CA LEU A 444 24.75 15.35 0.17
C LEU A 444 25.40 16.02 -1.04
N VAL A 445 25.53 17.35 -1.08
CA VAL A 445 26.34 18.07 -2.08
C VAL A 445 27.80 17.61 -2.03
N TRP A 446 28.39 17.52 -0.82
CA TRP A 446 29.74 17.01 -0.64
C TRP A 446 29.89 15.56 -1.11
N ALA A 447 28.97 14.68 -0.70
CA ALA A 447 29.00 13.27 -1.07
C ALA A 447 28.85 13.08 -2.59
N ALA A 448 27.92 13.80 -3.22
CA ALA A 448 27.71 13.78 -4.67
C ALA A 448 28.97 14.21 -5.42
N LYS A 449 29.57 15.35 -5.03
CA LYS A 449 30.82 15.82 -5.61
C LYS A 449 31.92 14.75 -5.55
N LYS A 450 32.14 14.15 -4.39
CA LYS A 450 33.19 13.14 -4.20
C LYS A 450 32.93 11.84 -4.97
N ALA A 451 31.69 11.37 -5.00
CA ALA A 451 31.33 10.18 -5.75
C ALA A 451 31.49 10.39 -7.26
N VAL A 452 31.04 11.55 -7.78
CA VAL A 452 31.14 11.89 -9.21
C VAL A 452 32.60 12.07 -9.63
N GLU A 453 33.41 12.80 -8.87
CA GLU A 453 34.86 12.91 -9.10
C GLU A 453 35.50 11.52 -9.26
N ALA A 454 35.19 10.60 -8.34
CA ALA A 454 35.73 9.24 -8.39
C ALA A 454 35.16 8.38 -9.53
N THR A 455 33.89 8.57 -9.91
CA THR A 455 33.32 7.94 -11.11
C THR A 455 34.07 8.38 -12.34
N THR A 456 34.25 9.69 -12.54
CA THR A 456 34.93 10.25 -13.71
C THR A 456 36.38 9.82 -13.77
N THR A 457 37.10 9.84 -12.66
CA THR A 457 38.49 9.34 -12.62
C THR A 457 38.58 7.86 -12.97
N HIS A 458 37.69 7.02 -12.41
CA HIS A 458 37.69 5.59 -12.69
C HIS A 458 37.37 5.28 -14.16
N LEU A 459 36.46 6.07 -14.75
CA LEU A 459 35.97 5.85 -16.10
C LEU A 459 36.80 6.53 -17.20
N ALA A 460 37.88 7.24 -16.85
CA ALA A 460 38.71 7.97 -17.80
C ALA A 460 39.33 7.09 -18.90
N GLU A 461 39.54 5.80 -18.61
CA GLU A 461 40.11 4.82 -19.55
C GLU A 461 39.05 3.97 -20.28
N TYR A 462 37.76 4.19 -20.00
CA TYR A 462 36.66 3.42 -20.56
C TYR A 462 36.02 4.14 -21.76
N ASP A 463 35.65 3.39 -22.79
CA ASP A 463 34.76 3.87 -23.84
C ASP A 463 33.31 3.73 -23.37
N LEU A 464 32.70 4.85 -22.96
CA LEU A 464 31.41 4.84 -22.27
C LEU A 464 30.19 4.83 -23.21
N GLY A 465 30.41 4.99 -24.52
CA GLY A 465 29.32 5.14 -25.48
C GLY A 465 28.41 6.35 -25.17
N PRO A 466 27.24 6.44 -25.85
CA PRO A 466 26.33 7.58 -25.72
C PRO A 466 25.60 7.65 -24.38
N ASP A 467 25.52 6.53 -23.67
CA ASP A 467 24.76 6.39 -22.42
C ASP A 467 25.64 6.46 -21.16
N GLY A 468 26.92 6.80 -21.34
CA GLY A 468 27.87 6.99 -20.26
C GLY A 468 27.44 8.07 -19.26
N PRO A 469 27.82 7.93 -17.97
CA PRO A 469 27.58 8.98 -16.99
C PRO A 469 28.38 10.25 -17.35
N PRO A 470 27.81 11.45 -17.16
CA PRO A 470 28.51 12.70 -17.44
C PRO A 470 29.71 12.91 -16.49
N PRO A 471 30.71 13.72 -16.86
CA PRO A 471 31.89 13.94 -16.02
C PRO A 471 31.62 14.88 -14.82
N THR A 472 30.44 15.50 -14.76
CA THR A 472 30.07 16.47 -13.73
C THR A 472 28.64 16.25 -13.27
N SER A 473 28.31 16.83 -12.11
CA SER A 473 26.94 16.89 -11.60
C SER A 473 26.48 18.35 -11.50
N ASN A 474 25.18 18.57 -11.71
CA ASN A 474 24.54 19.84 -11.43
C ASN A 474 24.40 20.05 -9.92
N ALA A 475 24.43 21.30 -9.48
CA ALA A 475 24.12 21.64 -8.10
C ALA A 475 22.67 21.23 -7.78
N PHE A 476 22.46 20.59 -6.62
CA PHE A 476 21.12 20.22 -6.20
C PHE A 476 20.26 21.47 -5.95
N ASN A 477 19.03 21.41 -6.44
CA ASN A 477 18.01 22.44 -6.23
C ASN A 477 16.72 21.85 -5.62
N GLU A 478 16.70 20.55 -5.28
CA GLU A 478 15.61 19.87 -4.59
C GLU A 478 16.13 18.96 -3.48
N LEU A 479 15.35 18.86 -2.39
CA LEU A 479 15.49 17.84 -1.36
C LEU A 479 14.10 17.33 -0.96
N LEU A 480 13.84 16.05 -1.24
CA LEU A 480 12.67 15.33 -0.79
C LEU A 480 12.92 14.68 0.58
N ALA A 481 12.15 15.08 1.58
CA ALA A 481 12.12 14.41 2.87
C ALA A 481 11.01 13.35 2.92
N LEU A 482 11.37 12.10 3.18
CA LEU A 482 10.43 10.99 3.38
C LEU A 482 10.48 10.49 4.83
N GLY A 483 9.34 10.42 5.48
CA GLY A 483 9.14 9.76 6.77
C GLY A 483 8.45 8.41 6.59
N TYR A 484 9.06 7.37 7.16
CA TYR A 484 8.54 6.00 7.15
C TYR A 484 8.12 5.60 8.56
N MET A 485 6.87 5.14 8.69
CA MET A 485 6.39 4.43 9.86
C MET A 485 6.62 2.91 9.70
N GLU A 486 6.34 2.14 10.75
CA GLU A 486 6.43 0.68 10.72
C GLU A 486 5.63 0.09 9.54
N ASP A 487 6.22 -0.90 8.86
CA ASP A 487 5.73 -1.56 7.63
C ASP A 487 5.62 -0.66 6.38
N ASP A 488 6.03 0.61 6.42
CA ASP A 488 6.10 1.43 5.21
C ASP A 488 7.26 1.00 4.30
N ARG A 489 7.02 1.07 2.99
CA ARG A 489 7.98 0.67 1.96
C ARG A 489 7.67 1.33 0.63
N ILE A 490 8.68 1.38 -0.23
CA ILE A 490 8.52 1.76 -1.63
C ILE A 490 8.88 0.54 -2.47
N ASN A 491 7.94 0.11 -3.31
CA ASN A 491 8.15 -1.00 -4.23
C ASN A 491 9.13 -0.58 -5.34
N TYR A 492 9.45 -1.50 -6.25
CA TYR A 492 10.33 -1.19 -7.37
C TYR A 492 9.79 -0.01 -8.20
N HIS A 493 10.67 0.98 -8.41
CA HIS A 493 10.45 2.20 -9.16
C HIS A 493 11.80 2.68 -9.71
N ASP A 494 11.78 3.76 -10.47
CA ASP A 494 12.95 4.46 -10.96
C ASP A 494 12.71 5.97 -10.85
N ASP A 495 13.77 6.76 -10.69
CA ASP A 495 13.72 8.22 -10.77
C ASP A 495 13.88 8.68 -12.24
N GLY A 496 13.13 8.09 -13.17
CA GLY A 496 13.28 8.33 -14.61
C GLY A 496 12.55 9.57 -15.14
N GLU A 497 12.20 10.53 -14.30
CA GLU A 497 11.53 11.76 -14.73
C GLU A 497 12.39 12.57 -15.70
N SER A 498 11.78 13.15 -16.74
CA SER A 498 12.48 13.84 -17.82
C SER A 498 13.34 15.01 -17.34
N GLU A 499 12.85 15.73 -16.33
CA GLU A 499 13.42 16.91 -15.71
C GLU A 499 14.56 16.56 -14.75
N LEU A 500 14.76 15.28 -14.39
CA LEU A 500 15.79 14.91 -13.43
C LEU A 500 17.20 15.02 -14.05
N GLY A 501 18.12 15.60 -13.28
CA GLY A 501 19.55 15.57 -13.55
C GLY A 501 20.17 14.18 -13.37
N PRO A 502 21.44 13.99 -13.76
CA PRO A 502 22.07 12.67 -13.77
C PRO A 502 22.44 12.13 -12.38
N THR A 503 22.30 12.92 -11.31
CA THR A 503 22.79 12.58 -9.98
C THR A 503 21.68 12.65 -8.96
N VAL A 504 21.56 11.58 -8.17
CA VAL A 504 20.66 11.47 -7.01
C VAL A 504 21.50 11.11 -5.81
N ALA A 505 21.36 11.84 -4.71
CA ALA A 505 22.05 11.51 -3.46
C ALA A 505 21.04 11.40 -2.33
N ALA A 506 21.22 10.46 -1.39
CA ALA A 506 20.30 10.32 -0.27
C ALA A 506 21.00 9.98 1.04
N LEU A 507 20.48 10.50 2.15
CA LEU A 507 20.88 10.18 3.52
C LEU A 507 19.80 9.34 4.21
N SER A 508 20.21 8.29 4.91
CA SER A 508 19.33 7.43 5.71
C SER A 508 19.48 7.73 7.21
N LEU A 509 18.39 8.06 7.90
CA LEU A 509 18.37 8.35 9.33
C LEU A 509 17.33 7.48 10.05
N GLY A 510 17.62 7.05 11.30
CA GLY A 510 16.77 6.14 12.05
C GLY A 510 16.91 4.68 11.61
N SER A 511 15.79 3.94 11.67
CA SER A 511 15.70 2.50 11.46
C SER A 511 16.36 2.05 10.13
N PRO A 512 17.01 0.88 10.10
CA PRO A 512 17.72 0.40 8.92
C PRO A 512 16.78 0.08 7.75
N SER A 513 17.34 -0.10 6.56
CA SER A 513 16.58 -0.49 5.37
C SER A 513 17.43 -1.33 4.42
N THR A 514 16.77 -2.08 3.54
CA THR A 514 17.42 -2.75 2.42
C THR A 514 17.02 -2.06 1.11
N MET A 515 18.01 -1.56 0.37
CA MET A 515 17.83 -1.12 -1.01
C MET A 515 18.19 -2.26 -1.96
N ARG A 516 17.40 -2.46 -3.02
CA ARG A 516 17.65 -3.49 -4.04
C ARG A 516 17.53 -2.91 -5.43
N PHE A 517 18.40 -3.36 -6.33
CA PHE A 517 18.34 -3.07 -7.75
C PHE A 517 18.00 -4.32 -8.53
N ARG A 518 17.15 -4.16 -9.54
CA ARG A 518 16.94 -5.20 -10.55
C ARG A 518 16.85 -4.59 -11.96
N PRO A 519 17.23 -5.35 -12.99
CA PRO A 519 17.04 -4.96 -14.38
C PRO A 519 15.55 -4.77 -14.71
N LYS A 520 15.23 -3.75 -15.53
CA LYS A 520 13.87 -3.55 -16.05
C LYS A 520 13.56 -4.59 -17.12
N LEU A 521 12.39 -5.22 -17.00
CA LEU A 521 11.99 -6.28 -17.93
C LEU A 521 12.05 -5.83 -19.39
N ARG A 522 11.58 -4.62 -19.70
CA ARG A 522 11.49 -4.11 -21.08
C ARG A 522 12.86 -3.83 -21.69
N ALA A 523 13.77 -3.22 -20.94
CA ALA A 523 15.08 -2.82 -21.43
C ALA A 523 16.02 -4.02 -21.64
N TRP A 524 15.82 -5.10 -20.89
CA TRP A 524 16.66 -6.32 -20.94
C TRP A 524 15.98 -7.49 -21.66
N SER A 525 14.83 -7.27 -22.31
CA SER A 525 14.18 -8.31 -23.11
C SER A 525 14.84 -8.43 -24.48
N GLY A 526 15.41 -9.60 -24.78
CA GLY A 526 16.06 -9.87 -26.07
C GLY A 526 17.57 -9.69 -26.08
N SER A 527 18.19 -9.35 -24.94
CA SER A 527 19.64 -9.33 -24.79
C SER A 527 20.24 -10.73 -24.92
N SER A 528 21.43 -10.81 -25.52
CA SER A 528 22.26 -12.02 -25.54
C SER A 528 22.71 -12.44 -24.14
N ASN A 529 22.86 -11.47 -23.22
CA ASN A 529 23.11 -11.66 -21.80
C ASN A 529 21.80 -12.01 -21.06
N SER A 530 21.45 -13.31 -21.00
CA SER A 530 20.23 -13.78 -20.34
C SER A 530 20.34 -13.69 -18.82
N LEU A 531 19.91 -12.58 -18.23
CA LEU A 531 19.80 -12.48 -16.77
C LEU A 531 18.68 -13.36 -16.22
N PRO A 532 18.84 -13.94 -15.01
CA PRO A 532 17.85 -14.85 -14.44
C PRO A 532 16.56 -14.10 -14.08
N LYS A 533 15.42 -14.70 -14.47
CA LYS A 533 14.07 -14.19 -14.15
C LYS A 533 13.49 -14.88 -12.92
N LYS A 534 12.54 -14.23 -12.26
CA LYS A 534 11.68 -14.87 -11.25
C LYS A 534 10.89 -16.02 -11.89
N ALA A 535 10.50 -17.01 -11.10
CA ALA A 535 9.76 -18.19 -11.56
C ALA A 535 8.48 -17.87 -12.36
N ASN A 536 7.85 -16.72 -12.12
CA ASN A 536 6.67 -16.27 -12.85
C ASN A 536 6.97 -15.55 -14.18
N GLY A 537 8.25 -15.36 -14.54
CA GLY A 537 8.71 -14.67 -15.75
C GLY A 537 8.44 -13.16 -15.80
N LYS A 538 7.80 -12.57 -14.78
CA LYS A 538 7.30 -11.18 -14.81
C LYS A 538 8.33 -10.12 -14.39
N ALA A 539 9.47 -10.53 -13.84
CA ALA A 539 10.54 -9.63 -13.43
C ALA A 539 11.86 -10.39 -13.37
N PHE A 540 12.97 -9.66 -13.51
CA PHE A 540 14.31 -10.18 -13.23
C PHE A 540 14.54 -10.40 -11.73
N LEU A 541 15.52 -11.23 -11.39
CA LEU A 541 16.07 -11.30 -10.04
C LEU A 541 16.83 -10.01 -9.72
N ASP A 542 16.97 -9.73 -8.42
CA ASP A 542 17.79 -8.61 -7.95
C ASP A 542 19.26 -8.88 -8.28
N VAL A 543 19.98 -7.82 -8.66
CA VAL A 543 21.42 -7.89 -9.02
C VAL A 543 22.31 -7.29 -7.93
N LEU A 544 21.77 -6.33 -7.17
CA LEU A 544 22.46 -5.68 -6.05
C LEU A 544 21.50 -5.51 -4.87
N GLU A 545 21.94 -5.93 -3.69
CA GLU A 545 21.28 -5.67 -2.41
C GLU A 545 22.23 -4.87 -1.51
N VAL A 546 21.78 -3.71 -1.04
CA VAL A 546 22.55 -2.80 -0.18
C VAL A 546 21.80 -2.56 1.13
N PRO A 547 22.32 -3.03 2.27
CA PRO A 547 21.89 -2.59 3.58
C PRO A 547 22.24 -1.10 3.79
N MET A 548 21.27 -0.30 4.23
CA MET A 548 21.48 1.11 4.61
C MET A 548 21.07 1.29 6.06
N LYS A 549 21.95 1.89 6.86
CA LYS A 549 21.80 2.11 8.30
C LYS A 549 21.71 3.59 8.63
N HIS A 550 21.62 3.88 9.92
CA HIS A 550 21.63 5.25 10.42
C HIS A 550 22.95 5.97 10.07
N GLY A 551 22.82 7.07 9.34
CA GLY A 551 23.93 7.93 8.90
C GLY A 551 24.55 7.56 7.55
N ASP A 552 24.17 6.42 6.97
CA ASP A 552 24.67 6.02 5.65
C ASP A 552 24.13 6.96 4.57
N MET A 553 24.99 7.27 3.59
CA MET A 553 24.59 8.00 2.38
C MET A 553 24.75 7.14 1.15
N MET A 554 23.97 7.44 0.12
CA MET A 554 24.17 6.88 -1.20
C MET A 554 24.22 7.98 -2.26
N VAL A 555 24.94 7.72 -3.35
CA VAL A 555 24.96 8.56 -4.55
C VAL A 555 24.79 7.66 -5.76
N MET A 556 23.77 7.91 -6.56
CA MET A 556 23.56 7.33 -7.87
C MET A 556 23.91 8.38 -8.93
N HIS A 557 24.74 8.01 -9.90
CA HIS A 557 25.20 8.92 -10.94
C HIS A 557 25.18 8.26 -12.32
N GLY A 558 24.42 8.83 -13.25
CA GLY A 558 24.17 8.35 -14.60
C GLY A 558 22.67 8.24 -14.90
N ALA A 559 22.14 9.10 -15.77
CA ALA A 559 20.70 9.15 -16.07
C ALA A 559 20.18 7.85 -16.73
N ALA A 560 21.05 7.15 -17.46
CA ALA A 560 20.72 5.90 -18.11
C ALA A 560 20.39 4.77 -17.11
N ILE A 561 20.87 4.82 -15.85
CA ILE A 561 20.51 3.84 -14.81
C ILE A 561 18.99 3.72 -14.70
N HIS A 562 18.27 4.85 -14.71
CA HIS A 562 16.80 4.87 -14.59
C HIS A 562 16.09 4.27 -15.80
N ARG A 563 16.75 4.11 -16.96
CA ARG A 563 16.19 3.42 -18.14
C ARG A 563 16.34 1.90 -18.05
N PHE A 564 17.47 1.43 -17.50
CA PHE A 564 17.83 0.01 -17.50
C PHE A 564 17.52 -0.71 -16.19
N TYR A 565 17.47 0.00 -15.07
CA TYR A 565 17.25 -0.56 -13.74
C TYR A 565 16.08 0.08 -13.02
N GLU A 566 15.47 -0.69 -12.14
CA GLU A 566 14.52 -0.21 -11.14
C GLU A 566 15.01 -0.65 -9.77
N HIS A 567 14.67 0.12 -8.74
CA HIS A 567 15.10 -0.11 -7.39
C HIS A 567 13.95 -0.02 -6.38
N ALA A 568 14.10 -0.70 -5.25
CA ALA A 568 13.13 -0.69 -4.16
C ALA A 568 13.85 -0.44 -2.83
N VAL A 569 13.13 0.16 -1.88
CA VAL A 569 13.61 0.36 -0.51
C VAL A 569 12.61 -0.28 0.45
N GLU A 570 13.13 -1.20 1.26
CA GLU A 570 12.39 -1.91 2.30
C GLU A 570 12.97 -1.54 3.67
N PRO A 571 12.40 -0.52 4.34
CA PRO A 571 12.70 -0.23 5.74
C PRO A 571 12.43 -1.42 6.65
N MET A 572 13.23 -1.53 7.70
CA MET A 572 13.08 -2.49 8.78
C MET A 572 13.14 -1.72 10.09
N GLY A 573 12.13 -1.87 10.94
CA GLY A 573 11.98 -1.07 12.15
C GLY A 573 10.84 -0.08 12.05
N ARG A 574 10.75 0.83 13.03
CA ARG A 574 9.54 1.63 13.24
C ARG A 574 9.68 3.10 12.89
N ARG A 575 10.88 3.65 12.71
CA ARG A 575 11.07 5.08 12.40
C ARG A 575 12.29 5.34 11.54
N ARG A 576 12.06 5.69 10.28
CA ARG A 576 13.13 6.06 9.36
C ARG A 576 12.81 7.35 8.63
N PHE A 577 13.83 8.17 8.40
CA PHE A 577 13.79 9.26 7.43
C PHE A 577 14.75 8.96 6.28
N ALA A 578 14.29 9.20 5.05
CA ALA A 578 15.17 9.27 3.88
C ALA A 578 15.10 10.68 3.32
N LEU A 579 16.26 11.31 3.17
CA LEU A 579 16.38 12.66 2.63
C LEU A 579 17.14 12.55 1.32
N THR A 580 16.47 12.83 0.20
CA THR A 580 17.02 12.64 -1.13
C THR A 580 17.16 13.98 -1.83
N CYS A 581 18.35 14.29 -2.33
CA CYS A 581 18.64 15.48 -3.12
C CYS A 581 18.74 15.16 -4.60
N ARG A 582 18.23 16.09 -5.41
CA ARG A 582 18.23 16.03 -6.87
C ARG A 582 18.50 17.40 -7.46
N TYR A 583 18.89 17.39 -8.73
CA TYR A 583 18.75 18.55 -9.60
C TYR A 583 17.54 18.34 -10.49
N ILE A 584 16.60 19.28 -10.46
CA ILE A 584 15.46 19.34 -11.34
C ILE A 584 15.73 20.45 -12.35
N ASP A 585 15.81 20.08 -13.62
CA ASP A 585 16.16 20.93 -14.75
C ASP A 585 14.96 21.81 -15.16
N PRO A 586 14.99 23.13 -14.88
CA PRO A 586 13.89 24.02 -15.23
C PRO A 586 13.64 24.09 -16.74
N ASP A 587 14.69 23.94 -17.56
CA ASP A 587 14.57 24.06 -19.02
C ASP A 587 13.71 22.95 -19.62
N LYS A 588 13.62 21.81 -18.92
CA LYS A 588 12.78 20.67 -19.31
C LYS A 588 11.36 20.75 -18.78
N MET A 589 11.03 21.72 -17.91
CA MET A 589 9.67 21.93 -17.45
C MET A 589 8.82 22.56 -18.54
N THR A 590 7.56 22.14 -18.67
CA THR A 590 6.66 22.65 -19.72
C THR A 590 6.01 23.99 -19.40
N ASP A 591 5.80 24.30 -18.11
CA ASP A 591 5.05 25.46 -17.65
C ASP A 591 6.00 26.54 -17.10
N GLN A 592 5.84 27.79 -17.55
CA GLN A 592 6.72 28.89 -17.13
C GLN A 592 6.59 29.22 -15.65
N ALA A 593 5.40 29.11 -15.06
CA ALA A 593 5.24 29.35 -13.64
C ALA A 593 5.94 28.28 -12.81
N ASP A 594 5.93 27.02 -13.25
CA ASP A 594 6.73 25.95 -12.62
C ASP A 594 8.25 26.21 -12.73
N ARG A 595 8.73 26.77 -13.85
CA ARG A 595 10.15 27.19 -14.00
C ARG A 595 10.54 28.28 -13.03
N ASP A 596 9.73 29.34 -12.97
CA ASP A 596 9.96 30.47 -12.08
C ASP A 596 9.90 30.02 -10.61
N ASP A 597 8.93 29.16 -10.26
CA ASP A 597 8.82 28.55 -8.94
C ASP A 597 10.05 27.71 -8.59
N ALA A 598 10.57 26.92 -9.54
CA ALA A 598 11.75 26.10 -9.35
C ALA A 598 13.02 26.95 -9.13
N ALA A 599 13.18 28.04 -9.88
CA ALA A 599 14.30 28.96 -9.72
C ALA A 599 14.26 29.67 -8.36
N ILE A 600 13.08 30.14 -7.92
CA ILE A 600 12.91 30.83 -6.64
C ILE A 600 13.08 29.87 -5.47
N LYS A 601 12.32 28.77 -5.46
CA LYS A 601 12.31 27.82 -4.34
C LYS A 601 13.58 27.00 -4.24
N GLY A 602 14.17 26.66 -5.39
CA GLY A 602 15.40 25.89 -5.49
C GLY A 602 16.67 26.68 -5.16
N ALA A 603 16.57 28.00 -4.98
CA ALA A 603 17.69 28.83 -4.54
C ALA A 603 18.10 28.48 -3.11
N ILE A 604 19.33 28.00 -2.94
CA ILE A 604 19.88 27.69 -1.61
C ILE A 604 20.15 29.01 -0.87
N PRO A 605 19.62 29.21 0.34
CA PRO A 605 19.78 30.46 1.06
C PRO A 605 21.21 30.65 1.55
N GLU A 606 21.66 31.90 1.63
CA GLU A 606 23.04 32.27 2.02
C GLU A 606 23.48 31.69 3.37
N HIS A 607 22.57 31.58 4.35
CA HIS A 607 22.89 31.03 5.66
C HIS A 607 23.26 29.55 5.62
N ALA A 608 22.87 28.81 4.57
CA ALA A 608 23.27 27.41 4.39
C ALA A 608 24.78 27.24 4.22
N LYS A 609 25.52 28.30 3.86
CA LYS A 609 27.00 28.30 3.82
C LYS A 609 27.63 27.99 5.17
N LYS A 610 26.92 28.20 6.29
CA LYS A 610 27.37 27.80 7.63
C LYS A 610 27.40 26.28 7.83
N PHE A 611 26.69 25.53 6.99
CA PHE A 611 26.54 24.08 7.09
C PHE A 611 27.37 23.29 6.08
N VAL A 612 28.33 23.95 5.40
CA VAL A 612 29.20 23.27 4.44
C VAL A 612 29.90 22.08 5.13
N TYR A 613 29.81 20.93 4.49
CA TYR A 613 30.30 19.66 5.03
C TYR A 613 31.58 19.22 4.31
N TYR A 614 32.51 18.62 5.06
CA TYR A 614 33.84 18.27 4.55
C TYR A 614 34.22 16.79 4.67
N GLY A 615 33.35 15.94 5.23
CA GLY A 615 33.58 14.49 5.30
C GLY A 615 33.75 13.95 6.71
#